data_AF-A0A8H4II17-F1
#
_entry.id   AF-A0A8H4II17-F1
#
_cell.length_a   1.000
_cell.length_b   1.000
_cell.length_c   1.000
_cell.angle_alpha   90.00
_cell.angle_beta   90.00
_cell.angle_gamma   90.00
#
_symmetry.space_group_name_H-M   'P 1'
#
loop_
_entity.id
_entity.type
_entity.pdbx_description
1 polymer ?
#
loop_
_entity_poly.entity_id
_entity_poly.type
_entity_poly.pdbx_seq_one_letter_code
_entity_poly.pdbx_strand_id
1 'polypeptide(L)'
;MRFSSILAGAILLASRTSAVDVDPIVIKGSKFFYKSNDTQFYIRGVAYQQDYSGSQSSSNSFKDPLADADACKRDVPYLEKLGTNTIRVYAVDPTADHTMCMDLLSQAGIYVIADLSSPGESIIRNDPKWDSDLFNRYVTVVDALAKYTNVIGFFAGNEVSNTKQTTHASAFVKAAVRDMKAYIKAKNYRPMGVGYATNDDSSIREKMADYFNCDNAEESIDFWGYNIYSWCGDSSYEESGYSTRTDEFRDYSVPVFFAEYGCNAVEPRKFTEVSALYGSRMASVWSGGIVYMYFQEANNYGLVSIDGDKVRTRADYSYLSQQLASATPSGTKKSEYTPANSALQSCPPVNGDWLATASPLPPSPNGDLCSCMEESLSCVLKDTVSGDQIEKLFGTVCGYDVCEGVTTNATTGKYGAYSVCSPKQQLSYAMNLYYEQQSAKGKGQSACNFNGAASTRTSSSPSGTCSALLKEAGISGTGTVTSSPTGVAGAAAVDSSGSASASTSQGAAYMNAPGRVTAGIQQLGLYVVTAIAAGAGMVLL
;
A
#
# COMPACT_ATOMS: atom_id res chain seq x y z
N MET A 1 64.24 30.33 -34.15
CA MET A 1 63.99 28.88 -33.91
C MET A 1 62.67 28.76 -33.18
N ARG A 2 61.75 27.94 -33.71
CA ARG A 2 60.33 27.90 -33.34
C ARG A 2 60.13 27.20 -32.00
N PHE A 3 59.46 27.86 -31.05
CA PHE A 3 58.86 27.21 -29.89
C PHE A 3 57.44 26.79 -30.26
N SER A 4 57.18 25.48 -30.30
CA SER A 4 55.84 24.92 -30.39
C SER A 4 55.49 24.27 -29.04
N SER A 5 54.52 24.85 -28.35
CA SER A 5 53.92 24.34 -27.13
C SER A 5 53.08 23.10 -27.42
N ILE A 6 53.35 22.00 -26.72
CA ILE A 6 52.50 20.79 -26.70
C ILE A 6 51.42 21.03 -25.64
N LEU A 7 50.16 21.15 -26.07
CA LEU A 7 48.99 21.11 -25.20
C LEU A 7 48.44 19.68 -25.22
N ALA A 8 48.73 18.90 -24.17
CA ALA A 8 48.09 17.60 -23.95
C ALA A 8 46.75 17.83 -23.24
N GLY A 9 45.66 17.89 -24.02
CA GLY A 9 44.31 17.90 -23.49
C GLY A 9 43.89 16.48 -23.08
N ALA A 10 43.82 16.23 -21.78
CA ALA A 10 43.15 15.05 -21.24
C ALA A 10 41.63 15.27 -21.31
N ILE A 11 41.00 14.74 -22.36
CA ILE A 11 39.54 14.59 -22.44
C ILE A 11 39.19 13.38 -21.57
N LEU A 12 38.82 13.63 -20.32
CA LEU A 12 38.05 12.68 -19.50
C LEU A 12 36.66 12.59 -20.12
N LEU A 13 36.47 11.64 -21.04
CA LEU A 13 35.13 11.15 -21.37
C LEU A 13 34.53 10.57 -20.09
N ALA A 14 33.60 11.32 -19.50
CA ALA A 14 32.67 10.78 -18.54
C ALA A 14 31.86 9.69 -19.24
N SER A 15 32.32 8.45 -19.16
CA SER A 15 31.54 7.27 -19.47
C SER A 15 30.31 7.35 -18.57
N ARG A 16 29.15 7.69 -19.13
CA ARG A 16 27.87 7.35 -18.52
C ARG A 16 27.90 5.84 -18.38
N THR A 17 28.18 5.32 -17.19
CA THR A 17 27.91 3.93 -16.86
C THR A 17 26.41 3.78 -17.11
N SER A 18 26.05 3.13 -18.21
CA SER A 18 24.68 2.69 -18.42
C SER A 18 24.24 1.99 -17.14
N ALA A 19 23.11 2.39 -16.56
CA ALA A 19 22.51 1.68 -15.44
C ALA A 19 22.55 0.18 -15.77
N VAL A 20 23.10 -0.63 -14.87
CA VAL A 20 23.06 -2.08 -15.03
C VAL A 20 21.62 -2.47 -14.71
N ASP A 21 20.78 -2.46 -15.73
CA ASP A 21 19.40 -2.91 -15.61
C ASP A 21 19.39 -4.42 -15.31
N VAL A 22 18.76 -4.80 -14.20
CA VAL A 22 18.45 -6.20 -13.93
C VAL A 22 17.25 -6.64 -14.75
N ASP A 23 17.15 -7.95 -15.01
CA ASP A 23 16.01 -8.53 -15.72
C ASP A 23 14.72 -8.28 -14.92
N PRO A 24 13.74 -7.51 -15.43
CA PRO A 24 12.55 -7.20 -14.65
C PRO A 24 11.77 -8.45 -14.25
N ILE A 25 11.07 -8.37 -13.12
CA ILE A 25 10.14 -9.44 -12.72
C ILE A 25 8.77 -9.20 -13.35
N VAL A 26 8.17 -10.27 -13.85
CA VAL A 26 6.83 -10.29 -14.43
C VAL A 26 5.97 -11.35 -13.75
N ILE A 27 4.66 -11.11 -13.73
CA ILE A 27 3.67 -12.04 -13.17
C ILE A 27 3.06 -12.85 -14.31
N LYS A 28 2.93 -14.16 -14.10
CA LYS A 28 2.10 -15.05 -14.94
C LYS A 28 1.36 -15.99 -14.00
N GLY A 29 0.02 -15.94 -14.00
CA GLY A 29 -0.79 -16.67 -13.03
C GLY A 29 -0.36 -16.38 -11.59
N SER A 30 -0.24 -17.43 -10.78
CA SER A 30 0.14 -17.30 -9.36
C SER A 30 1.64 -17.28 -9.09
N LYS A 31 2.48 -16.96 -10.09
CA LYS A 31 3.95 -17.01 -9.96
C LYS A 31 4.66 -15.78 -10.55
N PHE A 32 5.77 -15.41 -9.92
CA PHE A 32 6.72 -14.43 -10.44
C PHE A 32 7.79 -15.11 -11.29
N PHE A 33 8.25 -14.42 -12.34
CA PHE A 33 9.31 -14.89 -13.23
C PHE A 33 10.22 -13.75 -13.64
N TYR A 34 11.49 -14.06 -13.86
CA TYR A 34 12.37 -13.18 -14.60
C TYR A 34 11.85 -13.03 -16.04
N LYS A 35 11.84 -11.80 -16.56
CA LYS A 35 11.24 -11.50 -17.86
C LYS A 35 11.99 -12.19 -19.01
N SER A 36 13.31 -12.30 -18.93
CA SER A 36 14.16 -12.69 -20.06
C SER A 36 14.74 -14.10 -19.92
N ASN A 37 15.16 -14.52 -18.71
CA ASN A 37 15.80 -15.84 -18.53
C ASN A 37 14.83 -17.01 -18.27
N ASP A 38 13.53 -16.73 -18.23
CA ASP A 38 12.43 -17.70 -18.13
C ASP A 38 12.32 -18.47 -16.79
N THR A 39 13.15 -18.17 -15.79
CA THR A 39 13.12 -18.85 -14.48
C THR A 39 12.12 -18.23 -13.50
N GLN A 40 11.50 -19.07 -12.67
CA GLN A 40 10.63 -18.60 -11.58
C GLN A 40 11.44 -17.82 -10.54
N PHE A 41 10.91 -16.67 -10.15
CA PHE A 41 11.47 -15.82 -9.11
C PHE A 41 10.82 -16.17 -7.76
N TYR A 42 11.64 -16.43 -6.75
CA TYR A 42 11.22 -16.56 -5.35
C TYR A 42 11.83 -15.41 -4.56
N ILE A 43 10.98 -14.68 -3.83
CA ILE A 43 11.36 -13.58 -2.97
C ILE A 43 12.16 -14.14 -1.79
N ARG A 44 13.41 -13.69 -1.64
CA ARG A 44 14.25 -13.84 -0.44
C ARG A 44 14.49 -12.46 0.12
N GLY A 45 13.52 -11.97 0.88
CA GLY A 45 13.41 -10.56 1.19
C GLY A 45 13.82 -10.16 2.59
N VAL A 46 14.12 -8.88 2.76
CA VAL A 46 14.25 -8.21 4.06
C VAL A 46 13.53 -6.86 4.03
N ALA A 47 12.74 -6.57 5.06
CA ALA A 47 12.13 -5.26 5.26
C ALA A 47 13.23 -4.23 5.59
N TYR A 48 13.34 -3.17 4.79
CA TYR A 48 14.44 -2.20 4.83
C TYR A 48 13.89 -0.79 5.01
N GLN A 49 13.55 -0.43 6.25
CA GLN A 49 13.02 0.87 6.62
C GLN A 49 13.49 1.22 8.03
N GLN A 50 14.00 2.43 8.24
CA GLN A 50 14.42 2.90 9.56
C GLN A 50 13.26 3.59 10.27
N ASP A 51 13.23 3.49 11.60
CA ASP A 51 12.33 4.30 12.39
C ASP A 51 12.70 5.79 12.28
N TYR A 52 11.69 6.65 12.34
CA TYR A 52 11.90 8.09 12.36
C TYR A 52 12.29 8.56 13.77
N SER A 53 13.50 9.11 13.91
CA SER A 53 14.07 9.60 15.18
C SER A 53 14.12 11.13 15.31
N GLY A 54 13.55 11.87 14.34
CA GLY A 54 13.48 13.33 14.37
C GLY A 54 12.35 13.87 15.24
N SER A 55 12.28 15.21 15.36
CA SER A 55 11.13 15.87 16.01
C SER A 55 9.86 15.56 15.23
N GLN A 56 8.90 14.85 15.83
CA GLN A 56 7.59 14.61 15.24
C GLN A 56 6.76 15.90 15.25
N SER A 57 7.12 16.86 14.41
CA SER A 57 6.33 18.08 14.19
C SER A 57 5.18 17.86 13.21
N SER A 58 5.20 16.77 12.44
CA SER A 58 4.14 16.38 11.51
C SER A 58 3.77 14.89 11.68
N SER A 59 2.50 14.57 11.42
CA SER A 59 2.00 13.19 11.37
C SER A 59 2.57 12.37 10.20
N ASN A 60 3.25 13.02 9.24
CA ASN A 60 3.84 12.39 8.07
C ASN A 60 5.38 12.34 8.10
N SER A 61 5.97 12.15 9.27
CA SER A 61 7.41 12.06 9.40
C SER A 61 7.91 10.64 9.15
N PHE A 62 8.79 10.46 8.17
CA PHE A 62 9.44 9.18 7.87
C PHE A 62 10.86 9.42 7.32
N LYS A 63 11.70 8.39 7.33
CA LYS A 63 13.00 8.39 6.66
C LYS A 63 12.93 7.54 5.42
N ASP A 64 13.09 8.11 4.23
CA ASP A 64 13.19 7.34 2.98
C ASP A 64 14.60 6.70 2.89
N PRO A 65 14.72 5.36 2.99
CA PRO A 65 16.01 4.70 2.95
C PRO A 65 16.55 4.57 1.52
N LEU A 66 15.74 4.77 0.48
CA LEU A 66 16.19 4.76 -0.92
C LEU A 66 16.80 6.10 -1.34
N ALA A 67 16.48 7.18 -0.62
CA ALA A 67 17.07 8.50 -0.82
C ALA A 67 18.40 8.71 -0.06
N ASP A 68 18.76 7.79 0.84
CA ASP A 68 19.98 7.85 1.64
C ASP A 68 21.11 7.05 0.97
N ALA A 69 21.81 7.70 0.03
CA ALA A 69 22.86 7.09 -0.76
C ALA A 69 24.00 6.48 0.09
N ASP A 70 24.36 7.12 1.21
CA ASP A 70 25.45 6.64 2.05
C ASP A 70 25.02 5.46 2.93
N ALA A 71 23.77 5.46 3.42
CA ALA A 71 23.20 4.26 4.03
C ALA A 71 23.15 3.10 3.03
N CYS A 72 22.72 3.32 1.78
CA CYS A 72 22.69 2.23 0.79
C CYS A 72 24.09 1.69 0.46
N LYS A 73 25.10 2.55 0.30
CA LYS A 73 26.50 2.08 0.11
C LYS A 73 26.98 1.23 1.28
N ARG A 74 26.58 1.58 2.50
CA ARG A 74 26.92 0.85 3.72
C ARG A 74 26.18 -0.49 3.80
N ASP A 75 24.88 -0.50 3.50
CA ASP A 75 23.97 -1.59 3.86
C ASP A 75 23.79 -2.64 2.75
N VAL A 76 23.81 -2.23 1.47
CA VAL A 76 23.65 -3.15 0.32
C VAL A 76 24.67 -4.30 0.32
N PRO A 77 25.97 -4.10 0.62
CA PRO A 77 26.91 -5.22 0.72
C PRO A 77 26.53 -6.28 1.77
N TYR A 78 25.84 -5.88 2.84
CA TYR A 78 25.33 -6.82 3.84
C TYR A 78 24.07 -7.53 3.34
N LEU A 79 23.15 -6.83 2.67
CA LEU A 79 21.98 -7.46 2.06
C LEU A 79 22.39 -8.50 1.00
N GLU A 80 23.36 -8.16 0.16
CA GLU A 80 23.92 -9.08 -0.84
C GLU A 80 24.56 -10.31 -0.18
N LYS A 81 25.41 -10.10 0.83
CA LYS A 81 26.06 -11.19 1.58
C LYS A 81 25.07 -12.05 2.36
N LEU A 82 23.94 -11.49 2.79
CA LEU A 82 22.84 -12.21 3.43
C LEU A 82 22.13 -13.16 2.45
N GLY A 83 22.27 -12.93 1.14
CA GLY A 83 21.54 -13.65 0.09
C GLY A 83 20.16 -13.07 -0.18
N THR A 84 19.93 -11.82 0.21
CA THR A 84 18.70 -11.08 -0.06
C THR A 84 18.62 -10.72 -1.54
N ASN A 85 17.46 -10.93 -2.16
CA ASN A 85 17.18 -10.51 -3.54
C ASN A 85 16.03 -9.51 -3.63
N THR A 86 15.36 -9.18 -2.51
CA THR A 86 14.23 -8.26 -2.50
C THR A 86 14.26 -7.44 -1.21
N ILE A 87 13.95 -6.16 -1.27
CA ILE A 87 13.62 -5.36 -0.09
C ILE A 87 12.17 -4.88 -0.16
N ARG A 88 11.54 -4.77 1.02
CA ARG A 88 10.31 -4.01 1.20
C ARG A 88 10.62 -2.67 1.83
N VAL A 89 10.13 -1.59 1.24
CA VAL A 89 10.20 -0.22 1.77
C VAL A 89 8.78 0.31 1.96
N TYR A 90 8.51 0.89 3.12
CA TYR A 90 7.15 1.25 3.54
C TYR A 90 6.81 2.73 3.32
N ALA A 91 7.82 3.58 3.14
CA ALA A 91 7.62 4.99 2.85
C ALA A 91 8.77 5.54 2.01
N VAL A 92 8.41 6.06 0.84
CA VAL A 92 9.31 6.69 -0.14
C VAL A 92 8.94 8.17 -0.26
N ASP A 93 9.93 9.06 -0.32
CA ASP A 93 9.73 10.46 -0.68
C ASP A 93 9.83 10.57 -2.21
N PRO A 94 8.71 10.76 -2.93
CA PRO A 94 8.72 10.79 -4.40
C PRO A 94 9.46 12.00 -4.99
N THR A 95 9.83 12.99 -4.17
CA THR A 95 10.55 14.20 -4.60
C THR A 95 12.07 14.05 -4.51
N ALA A 96 12.57 13.04 -3.80
CA ALA A 96 13.99 12.80 -3.61
C ALA A 96 14.63 12.07 -4.81
N ASP A 97 15.97 12.09 -4.88
CA ASP A 97 16.72 11.30 -5.87
C ASP A 97 17.06 9.92 -5.32
N HIS A 98 16.48 8.88 -5.91
CA HIS A 98 16.73 7.47 -5.56
C HIS A 98 17.80 6.81 -6.42
N THR A 99 18.40 7.51 -7.38
CA THR A 99 19.21 6.91 -8.45
C THR A 99 20.38 6.09 -7.91
N MET A 100 21.17 6.66 -7.00
CA MET A 100 22.34 5.96 -6.45
C MET A 100 21.96 4.67 -5.70
N CYS A 101 20.93 4.72 -4.85
CA CYS A 101 20.54 3.54 -4.08
C CYS A 101 19.96 2.44 -4.99
N MET A 102 19.08 2.82 -5.92
CA MET A 102 18.47 1.89 -6.85
C MET A 102 19.51 1.23 -7.77
N ASP A 103 20.54 1.97 -8.19
CA ASP A 103 21.66 1.43 -8.97
C ASP A 103 22.50 0.43 -8.15
N LEU A 104 22.76 0.72 -6.86
CA LEU A 104 23.48 -0.20 -5.97
C LEU A 104 22.69 -1.49 -5.74
N LEU A 105 21.38 -1.37 -5.50
CA LEU A 105 20.47 -2.51 -5.35
C LEU A 105 20.44 -3.34 -6.64
N SER A 106 20.31 -2.70 -7.81
CA SER A 106 20.32 -3.37 -9.11
C SER A 106 21.63 -4.12 -9.37
N GLN A 107 22.78 -3.49 -9.07
CA GLN A 107 24.10 -4.13 -9.19
C GLN A 107 24.25 -5.36 -8.29
N ALA A 108 23.61 -5.35 -7.11
CA ALA A 108 23.57 -6.48 -6.19
C ALA A 108 22.47 -7.51 -6.53
N GLY A 109 21.69 -7.31 -7.60
CA GLY A 109 20.57 -8.19 -7.96
C GLY A 109 19.38 -8.11 -7.01
N ILE A 110 19.22 -6.98 -6.29
CA ILE A 110 18.18 -6.75 -5.29
C ILE A 110 17.04 -5.93 -5.89
N TYR A 111 15.84 -6.47 -5.76
CA TYR A 111 14.58 -5.89 -6.21
C TYR A 111 13.86 -5.14 -5.09
N VAL A 112 12.89 -4.30 -5.45
CA VAL A 112 12.10 -3.49 -4.53
C VAL A 112 10.62 -3.77 -4.69
N ILE A 113 9.93 -3.98 -3.56
CA ILE A 113 8.48 -3.81 -3.43
C ILE A 113 8.27 -2.60 -2.52
N ALA A 114 7.53 -1.60 -2.97
CA ALA A 114 7.32 -0.37 -2.22
C ALA A 114 5.86 -0.17 -1.85
N ASP A 115 5.58 0.24 -0.63
CA ASP A 115 4.25 0.72 -0.25
C ASP A 115 4.03 2.13 -0.85
N LEU A 116 2.83 2.39 -1.39
CA LEU A 116 2.49 3.69 -2.01
C LEU A 116 2.17 4.78 -0.97
N SER A 117 1.68 4.34 0.17
CA SER A 117 1.34 5.19 1.30
C SER A 117 2.57 5.73 2.04
N SER A 118 2.32 6.62 3.00
CA SER A 118 3.23 6.94 4.10
C SER A 118 2.42 7.11 5.39
N PRO A 119 3.07 7.22 6.58
CA PRO A 119 2.35 7.28 7.85
C PRO A 119 1.23 8.34 7.91
N GLY A 120 1.45 9.52 7.31
CA GLY A 120 0.47 10.60 7.28
C GLY A 120 -0.40 10.66 6.03
N GLU A 121 -0.08 9.88 4.99
CA GLU A 121 -0.82 9.84 3.72
C GLU A 121 -1.16 8.37 3.40
N SER A 122 -2.21 7.87 4.05
CA SER A 122 -2.70 6.50 3.93
C SER A 122 -4.21 6.44 4.06
N ILE A 123 -4.81 5.33 3.63
CA ILE A 123 -6.23 5.04 3.87
C ILE A 123 -6.41 4.77 5.38
N ILE A 124 -7.13 5.66 6.05
CA ILE A 124 -7.39 5.60 7.49
C ILE A 124 -8.48 4.57 7.76
N ARG A 125 -8.17 3.47 8.46
CA ARG A 125 -9.11 2.34 8.57
C ARG A 125 -10.47 2.64 9.21
N ASN A 126 -10.51 3.65 10.09
CA ASN A 126 -11.71 4.04 10.83
C ASN A 126 -12.51 5.16 10.16
N ASP A 127 -11.92 5.85 9.19
CA ASP A 127 -12.55 6.88 8.36
C ASP A 127 -11.96 6.79 6.94
N PRO A 128 -12.20 5.67 6.23
CA PRO A 128 -11.47 5.38 5.02
C PRO A 128 -11.93 6.30 3.88
N LYS A 129 -10.94 6.87 3.21
CA LYS A 129 -11.12 7.74 2.04
C LYS A 129 -10.19 7.28 0.93
N TRP A 130 -10.65 7.48 -0.29
CA TRP A 130 -9.84 7.40 -1.50
C TRP A 130 -10.15 8.65 -2.30
N ASP A 131 -9.32 9.66 -2.11
CA ASP A 131 -9.54 11.03 -2.58
C ASP A 131 -8.37 11.48 -3.46
N SER A 132 -8.46 12.73 -3.94
CA SER A 132 -7.48 13.27 -4.88
C SER A 132 -6.08 13.40 -4.27
N ASP A 133 -5.98 13.64 -2.96
CA ASP A 133 -4.69 13.79 -2.27
C ASP A 133 -3.99 12.44 -2.16
N LEU A 134 -4.70 11.39 -1.72
CA LEU A 134 -4.16 10.02 -1.68
C LEU A 134 -3.83 9.48 -3.08
N PHE A 135 -4.67 9.77 -4.08
CA PHE A 135 -4.37 9.41 -5.46
C PHE A 135 -3.07 10.08 -5.92
N ASN A 136 -2.92 11.39 -5.70
CA ASN A 136 -1.71 12.14 -6.05
C ASN A 136 -0.46 11.61 -5.34
N ARG A 137 -0.57 11.28 -4.04
CA ARG A 137 0.49 10.61 -3.29
C ARG A 137 0.91 9.31 -3.96
N TYR A 138 -0.04 8.46 -4.31
CA TYR A 138 0.28 7.14 -4.85
C TYR A 138 0.89 7.23 -6.26
N VAL A 139 0.34 8.05 -7.15
CA VAL A 139 0.86 8.17 -8.53
C VAL A 139 2.24 8.81 -8.57
N THR A 140 2.57 9.72 -7.65
CA THR A 140 3.91 10.32 -7.58
C THR A 140 4.97 9.32 -7.12
N VAL A 141 4.64 8.41 -6.20
CA VAL A 141 5.53 7.29 -5.84
C VAL A 141 5.71 6.34 -7.04
N VAL A 142 4.64 6.02 -7.76
CA VAL A 142 4.71 5.23 -9.01
C VAL A 142 5.63 5.91 -10.01
N ASP A 143 5.43 7.19 -10.32
CA ASP A 143 6.22 7.95 -11.29
C ASP A 143 7.71 8.01 -10.91
N ALA A 144 8.03 8.20 -9.63
CA ALA A 144 9.40 8.25 -9.13
C ALA A 144 10.16 6.93 -9.33
N LEU A 145 9.46 5.80 -9.13
CA LEU A 145 10.07 4.47 -9.11
C LEU A 145 9.92 3.69 -10.44
N ALA A 146 8.98 4.05 -11.31
CA ALA A 146 8.68 3.32 -12.56
C ALA A 146 9.86 3.18 -13.52
N LYS A 147 10.83 4.09 -13.45
CA LYS A 147 12.03 4.09 -14.30
C LYS A 147 13.05 3.00 -13.93
N TYR A 148 12.95 2.40 -12.74
CA TYR A 148 13.91 1.38 -12.28
C TYR A 148 13.42 -0.04 -12.61
N THR A 149 14.28 -0.84 -13.24
CA THR A 149 13.96 -2.20 -13.68
C THR A 149 13.84 -3.21 -12.54
N ASN A 150 14.48 -2.92 -11.40
CA ASN A 150 14.42 -3.72 -10.18
C ASN A 150 13.17 -3.46 -9.31
N VAL A 151 12.20 -2.64 -9.74
CA VAL A 151 10.92 -2.48 -9.01
C VAL A 151 9.94 -3.58 -9.45
N ILE A 152 9.58 -4.48 -8.54
CA ILE A 152 8.62 -5.57 -8.81
C ILE A 152 7.20 -5.01 -8.88
N GLY A 153 6.86 -4.14 -7.94
CA GLY A 153 5.51 -3.60 -7.79
C GLY A 153 5.31 -2.88 -6.48
N PHE A 154 4.05 -2.63 -6.17
CA PHE A 154 3.64 -1.75 -5.09
C PHE A 154 2.56 -2.34 -4.21
N PHE A 155 2.57 -2.02 -2.92
CA PHE A 155 1.43 -2.24 -2.03
C PHE A 155 0.54 -1.00 -2.01
N ALA A 156 -0.74 -1.15 -2.37
CA ALA A 156 -1.75 -0.09 -2.30
C ALA A 156 -2.32 0.11 -0.88
N GLY A 157 -1.98 -0.79 0.05
CA GLY A 157 -2.32 -0.69 1.45
C GLY A 157 -1.61 -1.78 2.26
N ASN A 158 -1.45 -1.51 3.55
CA ASN A 158 -0.85 -2.42 4.53
C ASN A 158 -1.74 -2.46 5.78
N GLU A 159 -2.36 -3.61 6.05
CA GLU A 159 -3.18 -3.86 7.24
C GLU A 159 -4.22 -2.76 7.53
N VAL A 160 -4.85 -2.25 6.46
CA VAL A 160 -5.88 -1.21 6.59
C VAL A 160 -7.05 -1.80 7.35
N SER A 161 -7.74 -2.77 6.76
CA SER A 161 -8.66 -3.64 7.50
C SER A 161 -7.83 -4.60 8.35
N ASN A 162 -7.99 -4.54 9.67
CA ASN A 162 -7.26 -5.41 10.61
C ASN A 162 -8.16 -6.08 11.66
N THR A 163 -9.45 -5.71 11.69
CA THR A 163 -10.50 -6.29 12.53
C THR A 163 -11.83 -6.32 11.78
N LYS A 164 -12.80 -7.10 12.27
CA LYS A 164 -14.18 -7.16 11.71
C LYS A 164 -14.81 -5.78 11.51
N GLN A 165 -14.59 -4.86 12.46
CA GLN A 165 -15.16 -3.51 12.47
C GLN A 165 -14.60 -2.61 11.37
N THR A 166 -13.40 -2.93 10.89
CA THR A 166 -12.66 -2.12 9.90
C THR A 166 -12.77 -2.65 8.47
N THR A 167 -13.43 -3.79 8.25
CA THR A 167 -13.50 -4.46 6.93
C THR A 167 -14.10 -3.61 5.82
N HIS A 168 -14.90 -2.59 6.15
CA HIS A 168 -15.45 -1.61 5.20
C HIS A 168 -14.35 -0.81 4.47
N ALA A 169 -13.19 -0.62 5.10
CA ALA A 169 -12.05 0.08 4.52
C ALA A 169 -11.44 -0.67 3.31
N SER A 170 -11.64 -1.99 3.21
CA SER A 170 -11.16 -2.80 2.08
C SER A 170 -11.69 -2.32 0.73
N ALA A 171 -12.89 -1.72 0.67
CA ALA A 171 -13.45 -1.18 -0.57
C ALA A 171 -12.59 -0.04 -1.15
N PHE A 172 -12.04 0.81 -0.27
CA PHE A 172 -11.20 1.94 -0.66
C PHE A 172 -9.81 1.47 -1.10
N VAL A 173 -9.25 0.46 -0.43
CA VAL A 173 -7.99 -0.15 -0.86
C VAL A 173 -8.15 -0.82 -2.23
N LYS A 174 -9.26 -1.55 -2.46
CA LYS A 174 -9.54 -2.18 -3.76
C LYS A 174 -9.74 -1.14 -4.88
N ALA A 175 -10.35 0.01 -4.58
CA ALA A 175 -10.39 1.15 -5.51
C ALA A 175 -8.99 1.71 -5.79
N ALA A 176 -8.12 1.83 -4.79
CA ALA A 176 -6.74 2.25 -4.98
C ALA A 176 -5.95 1.26 -5.86
N VAL A 177 -6.14 -0.05 -5.68
CA VAL A 177 -5.57 -1.09 -6.56
C VAL A 177 -6.01 -0.89 -8.01
N ARG A 178 -7.33 -0.79 -8.26
CA ARG A 178 -7.90 -0.52 -9.59
C ARG A 178 -7.24 0.69 -10.24
N ASP A 179 -7.21 1.81 -9.51
CA ASP A 179 -6.79 3.10 -10.04
C ASP A 179 -5.28 3.16 -10.29
N MET A 180 -4.46 2.54 -9.45
CA MET A 180 -3.01 2.47 -9.66
C MET A 180 -2.64 1.56 -10.83
N LYS A 181 -3.34 0.44 -11.01
CA LYS A 181 -3.18 -0.43 -12.18
C LYS A 181 -3.56 0.32 -13.47
N ALA A 182 -4.69 1.03 -13.45
CA ALA A 182 -5.12 1.86 -14.56
C ALA A 182 -4.11 2.96 -14.88
N TYR A 183 -3.56 3.63 -13.86
CA TYR A 183 -2.55 4.68 -14.02
C TYR A 183 -1.25 4.16 -14.64
N ILE A 184 -0.68 3.07 -14.09
CA ILE A 184 0.55 2.44 -14.62
C ILE A 184 0.37 2.08 -16.10
N LYS A 185 -0.80 1.53 -16.46
CA LYS A 185 -1.14 1.19 -17.85
C LYS A 185 -1.27 2.44 -18.73
N ALA A 186 -1.97 3.47 -18.27
CA ALA A 186 -2.18 4.71 -19.01
C ALA A 186 -0.88 5.47 -19.29
N LYS A 187 0.08 5.41 -18.36
CA LYS A 187 1.42 5.98 -18.51
C LYS A 187 2.35 5.19 -19.43
N ASN A 188 1.89 4.02 -19.91
CA ASN A 188 2.69 3.10 -20.70
C ASN A 188 4.00 2.70 -20.00
N TYR A 189 3.96 2.55 -18.68
CA TYR A 189 5.08 2.05 -17.92
C TYR A 189 5.25 0.54 -18.12
N ARG A 190 6.44 0.03 -17.79
CA ARG A 190 6.67 -1.41 -17.71
C ARG A 190 5.64 -2.03 -16.75
N PRO A 191 5.14 -3.27 -17.02
CA PRO A 191 4.29 -3.97 -16.07
C PRO A 191 4.96 -4.05 -14.69
N MET A 192 4.25 -3.56 -13.67
CA MET A 192 4.58 -3.61 -12.25
C MET A 192 3.29 -3.99 -11.54
N GLY A 193 3.35 -4.94 -10.62
CA GLY A 193 2.14 -5.39 -9.92
C GLY A 193 1.67 -4.37 -8.88
N VAL A 194 0.36 -4.29 -8.65
CA VAL A 194 -0.21 -3.59 -7.49
C VAL A 194 -0.92 -4.60 -6.60
N GLY A 195 -0.40 -4.80 -5.39
CA GLY A 195 -0.90 -5.76 -4.41
C GLY A 195 -1.40 -5.13 -3.12
N TYR A 196 -1.67 -5.99 -2.15
CA TYR A 196 -2.06 -5.62 -0.78
C TYR A 196 -1.29 -6.46 0.23
N ALA A 197 -0.84 -5.83 1.33
CA ALA A 197 -0.23 -6.50 2.47
C ALA A 197 -1.23 -6.54 3.64
N THR A 198 -1.38 -7.69 4.27
CA THR A 198 -2.41 -7.89 5.30
C THR A 198 -1.90 -8.59 6.55
N ASN A 199 -2.65 -8.45 7.65
CA ASN A 199 -2.39 -9.14 8.91
C ASN A 199 -3.03 -10.54 8.96
N ASP A 200 -2.63 -11.35 9.95
CA ASP A 200 -3.15 -12.71 10.17
C ASP A 200 -4.31 -12.76 11.20
N ASP A 201 -5.26 -11.82 11.13
CA ASP A 201 -6.46 -11.89 11.98
C ASP A 201 -7.39 -13.00 11.49
N SER A 202 -7.51 -14.06 12.30
CA SER A 202 -8.27 -15.27 11.95
C SER A 202 -9.74 -15.02 11.66
N SER A 203 -10.30 -13.89 12.10
CA SER A 203 -11.72 -13.60 11.95
C SER A 203 -12.09 -12.95 10.62
N ILE A 204 -11.09 -12.43 9.89
CA ILE A 204 -11.29 -11.75 8.61
C ILE A 204 -10.35 -12.23 7.49
N ARG A 205 -9.24 -12.91 7.79
CA ARG A 205 -8.18 -13.24 6.79
C ARG A 205 -8.66 -13.91 5.51
N GLU A 206 -9.54 -14.92 5.61
CA GLU A 206 -10.05 -15.65 4.45
C GLU A 206 -10.91 -14.72 3.58
N LYS A 207 -11.84 -13.99 4.21
CA LYS A 207 -12.68 -13.01 3.52
C LYS A 207 -11.86 -11.88 2.89
N MET A 208 -10.76 -11.46 3.52
CA MET A 208 -9.87 -10.47 2.93
C MET A 208 -9.19 -11.02 1.67
N ALA A 209 -8.60 -12.21 1.74
CA ALA A 209 -7.99 -12.85 0.57
C ALA A 209 -9.03 -12.98 -0.57
N ASP A 210 -10.22 -13.49 -0.27
CA ASP A 210 -11.30 -13.61 -1.24
C ASP A 210 -11.68 -12.25 -1.86
N TYR A 211 -11.91 -11.23 -1.03
CA TYR A 211 -12.37 -9.92 -1.50
C TYR A 211 -11.40 -9.24 -2.47
N PHE A 212 -10.10 -9.28 -2.16
CA PHE A 212 -9.07 -8.67 -3.00
C PHE A 212 -8.80 -9.46 -4.28
N ASN A 213 -9.27 -10.71 -4.37
CA ASN A 213 -9.13 -11.57 -5.54
C ASN A 213 -10.48 -11.99 -6.15
N CYS A 214 -11.54 -11.20 -5.98
CA CYS A 214 -12.86 -11.45 -6.54
C CYS A 214 -13.31 -10.38 -7.56
N ASP A 215 -14.43 -10.65 -8.22
CA ASP A 215 -15.13 -9.79 -9.21
C ASP A 215 -14.46 -9.76 -10.59
N ASN A 216 -13.47 -8.92 -10.80
CA ASN A 216 -12.78 -8.77 -12.08
C ASN A 216 -11.27 -8.52 -11.89
N ALA A 217 -10.49 -8.81 -12.93
CA ALA A 217 -9.03 -8.78 -12.87
C ALA A 217 -8.46 -7.35 -12.82
N GLU A 218 -9.20 -6.36 -13.31
CA GLU A 218 -8.81 -4.95 -13.30
C GLU A 218 -8.86 -4.36 -11.88
N GLU A 219 -9.81 -4.81 -11.06
CA GLU A 219 -10.02 -4.38 -9.68
C GLU A 219 -9.39 -5.31 -8.64
N SER A 220 -9.04 -6.54 -9.02
CA SER A 220 -8.31 -7.46 -8.14
C SER A 220 -6.84 -7.07 -8.02
N ILE A 221 -6.22 -7.47 -6.92
CA ILE A 221 -4.76 -7.35 -6.74
C ILE A 221 -3.97 -8.15 -7.79
N ASP A 222 -2.73 -7.74 -8.03
CA ASP A 222 -1.78 -8.51 -8.85
C ASP A 222 -0.91 -9.45 -8.02
N PHE A 223 -0.80 -9.24 -6.70
CA PHE A 223 -0.14 -10.14 -5.75
C PHE A 223 -0.64 -9.89 -4.32
N TRP A 224 -0.51 -10.92 -3.48
CA TRP A 224 -0.94 -10.91 -2.09
C TRP A 224 0.25 -11.05 -1.13
N GLY A 225 0.36 -10.09 -0.23
CA GLY A 225 1.34 -10.06 0.84
C GLY A 225 0.71 -10.44 2.17
N TYR A 226 1.29 -11.42 2.86
CA TYR A 226 0.81 -11.88 4.17
C TYR A 226 1.82 -11.59 5.27
N ASN A 227 1.48 -10.75 6.25
CA ASN A 227 2.31 -10.50 7.42
C ASN A 227 2.01 -11.59 8.45
N ILE A 228 2.90 -12.57 8.58
CA ILE A 228 2.65 -13.80 9.34
C ILE A 228 3.78 -14.08 10.34
N TYR A 229 3.39 -14.26 11.60
CA TYR A 229 4.31 -14.44 12.72
C TYR A 229 4.00 -15.69 13.54
N SER A 230 3.21 -16.62 13.00
CA SER A 230 2.74 -17.81 13.72
C SER A 230 3.82 -18.88 13.94
N TRP A 231 4.96 -18.80 13.24
CA TRP A 231 6.12 -19.66 13.49
C TRP A 231 7.11 -18.97 14.42
N CYS A 232 7.24 -19.46 15.66
CA CYS A 232 8.17 -18.93 16.66
C CYS A 232 9.12 -20.03 17.16
N GLY A 233 10.43 -19.77 17.15
CA GLY A 233 11.45 -20.72 17.63
C GLY A 233 11.47 -22.02 16.82
N ASP A 234 11.69 -23.14 17.52
CA ASP A 234 11.76 -24.48 16.93
C ASP A 234 10.33 -25.05 16.75
N SER A 235 9.55 -24.48 15.83
CA SER A 235 8.19 -24.92 15.45
C SER A 235 8.21 -25.87 14.23
N SER A 236 7.04 -26.29 13.75
CA SER A 236 6.86 -27.12 12.55
C SER A 236 5.83 -26.55 11.56
N TYR A 237 5.77 -27.14 10.36
CA TYR A 237 4.81 -26.77 9.29
C TYR A 237 3.36 -26.89 9.76
N GLU A 238 3.05 -27.93 10.54
CA GLU A 238 1.72 -28.16 11.09
C GLU A 238 1.45 -27.29 12.33
N GLU A 239 2.39 -27.20 13.28
CA GLU A 239 2.19 -26.47 14.55
C GLU A 239 2.08 -24.95 14.35
N SER A 240 2.85 -24.39 13.43
CA SER A 240 2.76 -22.96 13.07
C SER A 240 1.46 -22.60 12.33
N GLY A 241 0.68 -23.58 11.88
CA GLY A 241 -0.46 -23.38 11.01
C GLY A 241 -0.11 -23.03 9.56
N TYR A 242 1.19 -23.08 9.17
CA TYR A 242 1.62 -22.87 7.79
C TYR A 242 1.00 -23.89 6.83
N SER A 243 0.69 -25.10 7.31
CA SER A 243 -0.07 -26.09 6.55
C SER A 243 -1.43 -25.57 6.12
N THR A 244 -2.22 -25.07 7.07
CA THR A 244 -3.56 -24.52 6.80
C THR A 244 -3.48 -23.30 5.88
N ARG A 245 -2.51 -22.39 6.11
CA ARG A 245 -2.31 -21.24 5.20
C ARG A 245 -1.96 -21.69 3.78
N THR A 246 -1.11 -22.71 3.64
CA THR A 246 -0.73 -23.23 2.32
C THR A 246 -1.91 -23.86 1.60
N ASP A 247 -2.80 -24.53 2.33
CA ASP A 247 -4.02 -25.12 1.76
C ASP A 247 -5.02 -24.04 1.32
N GLU A 248 -5.21 -22.99 2.12
CA GLU A 248 -6.09 -21.84 1.80
C GLU A 248 -5.66 -21.15 0.50
N PHE A 249 -4.35 -20.97 0.27
CA PHE A 249 -3.83 -20.27 -0.91
C PHE A 249 -3.48 -21.19 -2.09
N ARG A 250 -3.72 -22.50 -1.98
CA ARG A 250 -3.32 -23.48 -3.00
C ARG A 250 -3.91 -23.17 -4.37
N ASP A 251 -5.14 -22.67 -4.41
CA ASP A 251 -5.91 -22.37 -5.63
C ASP A 251 -6.01 -20.86 -5.89
N TYR A 252 -5.19 -20.04 -5.24
CA TYR A 252 -5.19 -18.60 -5.43
C TYR A 252 -4.60 -18.22 -6.80
N SER A 253 -5.22 -17.24 -7.46
CA SER A 253 -4.95 -16.95 -8.88
C SER A 253 -3.78 -16.00 -9.14
N VAL A 254 -3.26 -15.35 -8.09
CA VAL A 254 -2.14 -14.41 -8.14
C VAL A 254 -1.02 -14.83 -7.19
N PRO A 255 0.23 -14.36 -7.35
CA PRO A 255 1.32 -14.72 -6.46
C PRO A 255 1.02 -14.35 -5.01
N VAL A 256 1.29 -15.28 -4.11
CA VAL A 256 1.17 -15.10 -2.66
C VAL A 256 2.56 -15.23 -2.03
N PHE A 257 2.91 -14.39 -1.08
CA PHE A 257 4.18 -14.46 -0.35
C PHE A 257 4.02 -13.89 1.05
N PHE A 258 4.98 -14.19 1.93
CA PHE A 258 5.01 -13.55 3.23
C PHE A 258 5.59 -12.14 3.08
N ALA A 259 4.74 -11.12 3.19
CA ALA A 259 5.18 -9.73 3.12
C ALA A 259 5.97 -9.32 4.38
N GLU A 260 5.74 -10.05 5.49
CA GLU A 260 6.57 -10.04 6.69
C GLU A 260 6.55 -11.43 7.35
N TYR A 261 7.70 -11.88 7.86
CA TYR A 261 7.80 -13.01 8.78
C TYR A 261 9.00 -12.86 9.72
N GLY A 262 9.11 -13.76 10.71
CA GLY A 262 10.25 -13.85 11.63
C GLY A 262 9.88 -13.46 13.06
N CYS A 263 8.98 -14.23 13.68
CA CYS A 263 8.56 -14.07 15.07
C CYS A 263 9.76 -13.97 16.03
N ASN A 264 9.78 -12.96 16.90
CA ASN A 264 10.84 -12.74 17.88
C ASN A 264 10.47 -13.16 19.32
N ALA A 265 9.43 -13.98 19.50
CA ALA A 265 9.08 -14.51 20.83
C ALA A 265 10.18 -15.41 21.43
N VAL A 266 11.01 -16.01 20.58
CA VAL A 266 12.16 -16.83 20.96
C VAL A 266 13.41 -16.25 20.30
N GLU A 267 14.43 -15.92 21.11
CA GLU A 267 15.67 -15.29 20.65
C GLU A 267 16.91 -16.14 21.02
N PRO A 268 17.96 -16.17 20.18
CA PRO A 268 18.01 -15.57 18.84
C PRO A 268 17.10 -16.30 17.86
N ARG A 269 16.60 -15.58 16.84
CA ARG A 269 15.74 -16.18 15.81
C ARG A 269 16.60 -17.07 14.91
N LYS A 270 16.28 -18.37 14.88
CA LYS A 270 16.99 -19.36 14.04
C LYS A 270 16.43 -19.46 12.61
N PHE A 271 15.29 -18.80 12.35
CA PHE A 271 14.61 -18.75 11.06
C PHE A 271 14.34 -20.13 10.42
N THR A 272 13.99 -21.14 11.21
CA THR A 272 13.72 -22.50 10.70
C THR A 272 12.52 -22.55 9.75
N GLU A 273 11.62 -21.57 9.83
CA GLU A 273 10.51 -21.36 8.90
C GLU A 273 10.96 -21.15 7.45
N VAL A 274 12.18 -20.68 7.22
CA VAL A 274 12.78 -20.55 5.87
C VAL A 274 12.85 -21.92 5.20
N SER A 275 13.31 -22.95 5.93
CA SER A 275 13.37 -24.31 5.37
C SER A 275 11.98 -24.83 4.99
N ALA A 276 10.92 -24.45 5.71
CA ALA A 276 9.56 -24.82 5.35
C ALA A 276 9.07 -24.04 4.12
N LEU A 277 9.23 -22.71 4.14
CA LEU A 277 8.75 -21.78 3.11
C LEU A 277 9.32 -22.07 1.71
N TYR A 278 10.60 -22.41 1.62
CA TYR A 278 11.25 -22.77 0.35
C TYR A 278 11.29 -24.29 0.12
N GLY A 279 10.74 -25.08 1.03
CA GLY A 279 10.57 -26.53 0.86
C GLY A 279 9.49 -26.86 -0.17
N SER A 280 9.49 -28.09 -0.67
CA SER A 280 8.64 -28.53 -1.79
C SER A 280 7.13 -28.34 -1.54
N ARG A 281 6.67 -28.46 -0.29
CA ARG A 281 5.26 -28.22 0.08
C ARG A 281 4.86 -26.78 -0.18
N MET A 282 5.61 -25.83 0.40
CA MET A 282 5.25 -24.41 0.35
C MET A 282 5.68 -23.73 -0.94
N ALA A 283 6.85 -24.03 -1.50
CA ALA A 283 7.33 -23.38 -2.73
C ALA A 283 6.44 -23.61 -3.96
N SER A 284 5.58 -24.65 -3.93
CA SER A 284 4.58 -24.86 -4.97
C SER A 284 3.47 -23.79 -4.98
N VAL A 285 3.16 -23.22 -3.82
CA VAL A 285 2.10 -22.22 -3.58
C VAL A 285 2.69 -20.83 -3.35
N TRP A 286 3.60 -20.71 -2.39
CA TRP A 286 4.20 -19.45 -1.95
C TRP A 286 5.39 -19.04 -2.82
N SER A 287 5.46 -17.74 -3.11
CA SER A 287 6.54 -17.11 -3.87
C SER A 287 7.69 -16.63 -2.98
N GLY A 288 7.90 -17.25 -1.81
CA GLY A 288 8.91 -16.88 -0.83
C GLY A 288 8.40 -15.86 0.20
N GLY A 289 9.29 -15.02 0.74
CA GLY A 289 8.90 -14.07 1.76
C GLY A 289 9.98 -13.09 2.19
N ILE A 290 9.58 -12.10 2.98
CA ILE A 290 10.37 -10.96 3.44
C ILE A 290 10.51 -10.99 4.96
N VAL A 291 11.74 -11.08 5.48
CA VAL A 291 12.00 -11.04 6.93
C VAL A 291 11.81 -9.63 7.46
N TYR A 292 11.09 -9.50 8.58
CA TYR A 292 11.02 -8.26 9.34
C TYR A 292 12.09 -8.29 10.47
N MET A 293 13.09 -7.42 10.50
CA MET A 293 13.49 -6.37 9.54
C MET A 293 15.01 -6.16 9.58
N TYR A 294 15.58 -5.37 8.67
CA TYR A 294 17.03 -5.12 8.61
C TYR A 294 17.55 -4.41 9.87
N PHE A 295 16.96 -3.26 10.20
CA PHE A 295 17.43 -2.38 11.27
C PHE A 295 16.93 -2.83 12.65
N GLN A 296 17.84 -2.85 13.62
CA GLN A 296 17.51 -3.05 15.02
C GLN A 296 16.98 -1.76 15.62
N GLU A 297 15.69 -1.80 15.96
CA GLU A 297 14.98 -0.72 16.64
C GLU A 297 14.48 -1.19 18.01
N ALA A 298 13.65 -0.37 18.67
CA ALA A 298 13.06 -0.68 19.98
C ALA A 298 12.18 -1.95 19.97
N ASN A 299 11.66 -2.32 18.80
CA ASN A 299 10.82 -3.50 18.57
C ASN A 299 11.57 -4.85 18.68
N ASN A 300 12.91 -4.83 18.66
CA ASN A 300 13.78 -6.00 18.73
C ASN A 300 13.63 -7.01 17.56
N TYR A 301 13.44 -6.50 16.34
CA TYR A 301 13.36 -7.32 15.12
C TYR A 301 14.57 -7.22 14.20
N GLY A 302 15.60 -6.44 14.55
CA GLY A 302 16.70 -6.15 13.64
C GLY A 302 17.65 -7.31 13.40
N LEU A 303 18.16 -7.38 12.17
CA LEU A 303 19.29 -8.24 11.80
C LEU A 303 20.63 -7.53 12.08
N VAL A 304 20.66 -6.21 11.99
CA VAL A 304 21.87 -5.41 12.23
C VAL A 304 21.56 -4.22 13.14
N SER A 305 22.58 -3.78 13.88
CA SER A 305 22.55 -2.49 14.58
C SER A 305 23.53 -1.53 13.92
N ILE A 306 23.15 -0.25 13.87
CA ILE A 306 23.93 0.80 13.21
C ILE A 306 24.51 1.75 14.28
N ASP A 307 25.81 1.98 14.21
CA ASP A 307 26.56 2.89 15.08
C ASP A 307 27.39 3.84 14.21
N GLY A 308 26.81 5.01 13.88
CA GLY A 308 27.32 5.87 12.81
C GLY A 308 27.31 5.15 11.46
N ASP A 309 28.48 5.02 10.84
CA ASP A 309 28.66 4.28 9.57
C ASP A 309 29.02 2.81 9.77
N LYS A 310 29.05 2.32 11.03
CA LYS A 310 29.43 0.93 11.33
C LYS A 310 28.20 0.06 11.48
N VAL A 311 28.13 -0.98 10.66
CA VAL A 311 27.15 -2.06 10.78
C VAL A 311 27.69 -3.11 11.75
N ARG A 312 26.87 -3.50 12.73
CA ARG A 312 27.13 -4.65 13.62
C ARG A 312 26.03 -5.69 13.42
N THR A 313 26.38 -6.81 12.81
CA THR A 313 25.47 -7.95 12.62
C THR A 313 25.10 -8.58 13.95
N ARG A 314 23.82 -8.92 14.13
CA ARG A 314 23.32 -9.69 15.29
C ARG A 314 23.36 -11.19 14.99
N ALA A 315 23.13 -12.02 16.01
CA ALA A 315 23.08 -13.48 15.84
C ALA A 315 22.04 -13.91 14.78
N ASP A 316 20.88 -13.25 14.78
CA ASP A 316 19.80 -13.43 13.81
C ASP A 316 20.28 -13.32 12.34
N TYR A 317 21.18 -12.37 12.04
CA TYR A 317 21.75 -12.22 10.69
C TYR A 317 22.47 -13.50 10.24
N SER A 318 23.29 -14.08 11.11
CA SER A 318 24.05 -15.30 10.78
C SER A 318 23.13 -16.50 10.60
N TYR A 319 22.10 -16.65 11.44
CA TYR A 319 21.12 -17.73 11.29
C TYR A 319 20.30 -17.58 10.00
N LEU A 320 19.81 -16.38 9.70
CA LEU A 320 19.07 -16.13 8.47
C LEU A 320 19.94 -16.38 7.23
N SER A 321 21.18 -15.89 7.23
CA SER A 321 22.14 -16.12 6.14
C SER A 321 22.34 -17.61 5.87
N GLN A 322 22.50 -18.41 6.93
CA GLN A 322 22.63 -19.86 6.81
C GLN A 322 21.36 -20.51 6.22
N GLN A 323 20.19 -20.12 6.71
CA GLN A 323 18.91 -20.65 6.23
C GLN A 323 18.67 -20.30 4.76
N LEU A 324 18.86 -19.04 4.36
CA LEU A 324 18.70 -18.59 2.97
C LEU A 324 19.70 -19.24 2.02
N ALA A 325 20.95 -19.46 2.46
CA ALA A 325 21.94 -20.18 1.68
C ALA A 325 21.54 -21.64 1.40
N SER A 326 20.77 -22.26 2.31
CA SER A 326 20.27 -23.63 2.16
C SER A 326 18.95 -23.73 1.37
N ALA A 327 18.23 -22.62 1.19
CA ALA A 327 16.93 -22.60 0.55
C ALA A 327 17.04 -22.74 -0.99
N THR A 328 16.83 -23.93 -1.54
CA THR A 328 16.92 -24.20 -2.99
C THR A 328 15.58 -24.67 -3.57
N PRO A 329 14.55 -23.81 -3.66
CA PRO A 329 13.24 -24.21 -4.17
C PRO A 329 13.34 -24.60 -5.65
N SER A 330 12.72 -25.72 -6.03
CA SER A 330 12.57 -26.09 -7.43
C SER A 330 11.43 -25.26 -8.05
N GLY A 331 11.78 -24.30 -8.89
CA GLY A 331 10.82 -23.52 -9.67
C GLY A 331 10.36 -24.23 -10.95
N THR A 332 9.38 -23.63 -11.62
CA THR A 332 9.01 -23.97 -13.00
C THR A 332 9.53 -22.90 -13.97
N LYS A 333 9.65 -23.24 -15.25
CA LYS A 333 9.95 -22.24 -16.28
C LYS A 333 8.68 -21.49 -16.69
N LYS A 334 8.78 -20.20 -16.98
CA LYS A 334 7.63 -19.38 -17.39
C LYS A 334 7.02 -19.88 -18.71
N SER A 335 7.82 -20.36 -19.65
CA SER A 335 7.33 -20.96 -20.90
C SER A 335 6.57 -22.27 -20.70
N GLU A 336 6.95 -23.06 -19.70
CA GLU A 336 6.34 -24.35 -19.36
C GLU A 336 5.16 -24.22 -18.36
N TYR A 337 5.06 -23.08 -17.68
CA TYR A 337 4.02 -22.83 -16.69
C TYR A 337 2.67 -22.50 -17.33
N THR A 338 1.70 -23.39 -17.16
CA THR A 338 0.29 -23.14 -17.47
C THR A 338 -0.45 -22.85 -16.16
N PRO A 339 -0.97 -21.63 -15.93
CA PRO A 339 -1.73 -21.33 -14.72
C PRO A 339 -2.94 -22.25 -14.58
N ALA A 340 -2.95 -23.09 -13.54
CA ALA A 340 -4.11 -23.91 -13.19
C ALA A 340 -5.14 -23.11 -12.37
N ASN A 341 -4.65 -22.14 -11.59
CA ASN A 341 -5.45 -21.28 -10.73
C ASN A 341 -5.71 -19.97 -11.46
N SER A 342 -6.76 -19.93 -12.27
CA SER A 342 -7.15 -18.72 -13.02
C SER A 342 -8.50 -18.15 -12.61
N ALA A 343 -9.28 -18.92 -11.84
CA ALA A 343 -10.54 -18.46 -11.30
C ALA A 343 -10.30 -17.43 -10.18
N LEU A 344 -10.99 -16.30 -10.28
CA LEU A 344 -11.13 -15.36 -9.17
C LEU A 344 -11.95 -16.00 -8.05
N GLN A 345 -11.70 -15.57 -6.81
CA GLN A 345 -12.45 -16.00 -5.65
C GLN A 345 -13.89 -15.46 -5.68
N SER A 346 -14.76 -16.07 -4.89
CA SER A 346 -16.11 -15.55 -4.69
C SER A 346 -16.07 -14.36 -3.73
N CYS A 347 -16.69 -13.24 -4.11
CA CYS A 347 -16.72 -12.09 -3.21
C CYS A 347 -17.49 -12.41 -1.92
N PRO A 348 -16.93 -12.12 -0.73
CA PRO A 348 -17.63 -12.35 0.52
C PRO A 348 -18.89 -11.47 0.60
N PRO A 349 -20.05 -12.02 0.98
CA PRO A 349 -21.26 -11.23 1.17
C PRO A 349 -21.13 -10.34 2.41
N VAL A 350 -21.74 -9.17 2.36
CA VAL A 350 -21.83 -8.27 3.51
C VAL A 350 -22.63 -8.93 4.64
N ASN A 351 -22.07 -8.93 5.85
CA ASN A 351 -22.68 -9.43 7.08
C ASN A 351 -22.03 -8.75 8.31
N GLY A 352 -22.35 -9.19 9.53
CA GLY A 352 -21.79 -8.59 10.75
C GLY A 352 -20.26 -8.66 10.88
N ASP A 353 -19.61 -9.55 10.14
CA ASP A 353 -18.16 -9.76 10.17
C ASP A 353 -17.44 -9.20 8.92
N TRP A 354 -18.19 -8.84 7.87
CA TRP A 354 -17.65 -8.31 6.61
C TRP A 354 -18.51 -7.16 6.10
N LEU A 355 -17.94 -5.96 6.05
CA LEU A 355 -18.69 -4.71 5.88
C LEU A 355 -18.43 -4.00 4.54
N ALA A 356 -17.75 -4.65 3.60
CA ALA A 356 -17.46 -4.10 2.27
C ALA A 356 -18.23 -4.84 1.17
N THR A 357 -19.15 -4.12 0.51
CA THR A 357 -19.73 -4.52 -0.76
C THR A 357 -18.62 -4.60 -1.82
N ALA A 358 -18.64 -5.63 -2.66
CA ALA A 358 -17.59 -5.85 -3.65
C ALA A 358 -17.69 -4.91 -4.85
N SER A 359 -18.89 -4.54 -5.26
CA SER A 359 -19.15 -3.67 -6.40
C SER A 359 -20.47 -2.90 -6.22
N PRO A 360 -20.56 -1.62 -6.66
CA PRO A 360 -19.44 -0.84 -7.19
C PRO A 360 -18.41 -0.52 -6.09
N LEU A 361 -17.18 -0.20 -6.49
CA LEU A 361 -16.14 0.37 -5.62
C LEU A 361 -16.28 1.90 -5.55
N PRO A 362 -15.61 2.58 -4.60
CA PRO A 362 -15.48 4.04 -4.63
C PRO A 362 -15.06 4.55 -6.02
N PRO A 363 -15.58 5.71 -6.47
CA PRO A 363 -15.21 6.31 -7.75
C PRO A 363 -13.70 6.57 -7.82
N SER A 364 -13.13 6.62 -9.03
CA SER A 364 -11.76 7.08 -9.17
C SER A 364 -11.67 8.56 -8.79
N PRO A 365 -10.72 8.98 -7.93
CA PRO A 365 -10.49 10.38 -7.66
C PRO A 365 -10.21 11.14 -8.95
N ASN A 366 -10.88 12.26 -9.16
CA ASN A 366 -10.77 13.04 -10.39
C ASN A 366 -10.79 14.54 -10.05
N GLY A 367 -9.61 15.16 -10.03
CA GLY A 367 -9.46 16.57 -9.70
C GLY A 367 -10.15 17.51 -10.68
N ASP A 368 -10.26 17.14 -11.96
CA ASP A 368 -10.99 17.91 -12.96
C ASP A 368 -12.49 17.87 -12.64
N LEU A 369 -13.06 16.71 -12.31
CA LEU A 369 -14.46 16.59 -11.88
C LEU A 369 -14.75 17.52 -10.70
N CYS A 370 -13.88 17.50 -9.68
CA CYS A 370 -14.04 18.30 -8.47
C CYS A 370 -13.94 19.81 -8.76
N SER A 371 -12.99 20.22 -9.60
CA SER A 371 -12.81 21.62 -10.00
C SER A 371 -13.96 22.10 -10.87
N CYS A 372 -14.34 21.33 -11.90
CA CYS A 372 -15.49 21.61 -12.76
C CYS A 372 -16.79 21.72 -11.95
N MET A 373 -16.98 20.83 -10.98
CA MET A 373 -18.14 20.87 -10.09
C MET A 373 -18.15 22.17 -9.31
N GLU A 374 -17.06 22.50 -8.63
CA GLU A 374 -16.97 23.69 -7.82
C GLU A 374 -17.20 24.96 -8.64
N GLU A 375 -16.52 25.11 -9.79
CA GLU A 375 -16.68 26.25 -10.71
C GLU A 375 -18.11 26.46 -11.22
N SER A 376 -18.90 25.39 -11.30
CA SER A 376 -20.30 25.46 -11.72
C SER A 376 -21.26 25.97 -10.63
N LEU A 377 -20.81 26.04 -9.37
CA LEU A 377 -21.67 26.39 -8.24
C LEU A 377 -21.90 27.90 -8.11
N SER A 378 -23.14 28.26 -7.78
CA SER A 378 -23.56 29.64 -7.50
C SER A 378 -23.56 29.99 -6.01
N CYS A 379 -23.46 28.99 -5.14
CA CYS A 379 -23.30 29.12 -3.69
C CYS A 379 -22.12 28.27 -3.23
N VAL A 380 -21.12 28.90 -2.59
CA VAL A 380 -19.91 28.20 -2.16
C VAL A 380 -19.50 28.55 -0.74
N LEU A 381 -18.84 27.59 -0.10
CA LEU A 381 -18.19 27.79 1.19
C LEU A 381 -17.09 28.86 1.06
N LYS A 382 -16.93 29.70 2.08
CA LYS A 382 -15.84 30.68 2.12
C LYS A 382 -14.52 30.04 2.55
N ASP A 383 -13.42 30.51 1.98
CA ASP A 383 -12.07 30.01 2.30
C ASP A 383 -11.67 30.19 3.77
N THR A 384 -12.25 31.17 4.45
CA THR A 384 -12.01 31.51 5.86
C THR A 384 -12.59 30.50 6.85
N VAL A 385 -13.38 29.53 6.39
CA VAL A 385 -13.98 28.49 7.25
C VAL A 385 -12.93 27.44 7.61
N SER A 386 -12.72 27.22 8.91
CA SER A 386 -11.74 26.26 9.42
C SER A 386 -12.23 24.80 9.35
N GLY A 387 -11.31 23.83 9.50
CA GLY A 387 -11.63 22.40 9.51
C GLY A 387 -12.73 22.01 10.51
N ASP A 388 -12.61 22.44 11.76
CA ASP A 388 -13.62 22.18 12.80
C ASP A 388 -15.01 22.75 12.46
N GLN A 389 -15.05 23.85 11.71
CA GLN A 389 -16.31 24.44 11.26
C GLN A 389 -16.90 23.65 10.09
N ILE A 390 -16.06 23.14 9.18
CA ILE A 390 -16.49 22.27 8.08
C ILE A 390 -17.24 21.04 8.61
N GLU A 391 -16.69 20.36 9.62
CA GLU A 391 -17.34 19.17 10.22
C GLU A 391 -18.73 19.50 10.78
N LYS A 392 -18.86 20.60 11.55
CA LYS A 392 -20.14 21.04 12.10
C LYS A 392 -21.14 21.43 11.01
N LEU A 393 -20.66 22.04 9.94
CA LEU A 393 -21.50 22.44 8.81
C LEU A 393 -22.01 21.21 8.05
N PHE A 394 -21.21 20.16 7.85
CA PHE A 394 -21.70 18.91 7.27
C PHE A 394 -22.89 18.35 8.03
N GLY A 395 -22.83 18.29 9.36
CA GLY A 395 -23.95 17.83 10.19
C GLY A 395 -25.25 18.62 9.97
N THR A 396 -25.13 19.93 9.72
CA THR A 396 -26.29 20.80 9.43
C THR A 396 -26.78 20.62 8.00
N VAL A 397 -25.88 20.73 7.02
CA VAL A 397 -26.20 20.72 5.58
C VAL A 397 -26.75 19.36 5.17
N CYS A 398 -26.16 18.27 5.65
CA CYS A 398 -26.63 16.92 5.32
C CYS A 398 -27.99 16.59 5.95
N GLY A 399 -28.42 17.34 6.98
CA GLY A 399 -29.79 17.26 7.52
C GLY A 399 -30.86 17.81 6.57
N TYR A 400 -30.48 18.41 5.44
CA TYR A 400 -31.40 18.88 4.39
C TYR A 400 -31.53 17.90 3.21
N ASP A 401 -31.04 16.67 3.33
CA ASP A 401 -31.11 15.63 2.29
C ASP A 401 -30.39 16.00 0.97
N VAL A 402 -29.24 16.69 1.06
CA VAL A 402 -28.46 17.18 -0.09
C VAL A 402 -27.05 16.60 -0.19
N CYS A 403 -26.71 15.64 0.67
CA CYS A 403 -25.34 15.08 0.74
C CYS A 403 -25.16 13.75 0.02
N GLU A 404 -26.18 13.17 -0.61
CA GLU A 404 -26.06 11.84 -1.25
C GLU A 404 -24.89 11.79 -2.25
N GLY A 405 -24.72 12.85 -3.05
CA GLY A 405 -23.64 12.97 -4.03
C GLY A 405 -22.22 13.13 -3.47
N VAL A 406 -22.05 13.27 -2.15
CA VAL A 406 -20.74 13.36 -1.47
C VAL A 406 -20.54 12.28 -0.41
N THR A 407 -21.58 11.53 -0.07
CA THR A 407 -21.50 10.46 0.95
C THR A 407 -20.86 9.18 0.42
N THR A 408 -20.20 8.45 1.31
CA THR A 408 -19.64 7.12 1.05
C THR A 408 -20.21 6.11 2.02
N ASN A 409 -20.66 4.95 1.52
CA ASN A 409 -21.09 3.83 2.34
C ASN A 409 -20.65 2.52 1.68
N ALA A 410 -19.56 1.97 2.20
CA ALA A 410 -18.99 0.73 1.69
C ALA A 410 -19.82 -0.52 2.03
N THR A 411 -20.70 -0.46 3.03
CA THR A 411 -21.58 -1.58 3.40
C THR A 411 -22.77 -1.72 2.45
N THR A 412 -23.20 -0.63 1.83
CA THR A 412 -24.27 -0.64 0.82
C THR A 412 -23.76 -0.47 -0.61
N GLY A 413 -22.44 -0.27 -0.80
CA GLY A 413 -21.85 0.04 -2.11
C GLY A 413 -22.36 1.37 -2.70
N LYS A 414 -22.69 2.35 -1.84
CA LYS A 414 -23.21 3.66 -2.29
C LYS A 414 -22.13 4.71 -2.14
N TYR A 415 -21.71 5.31 -3.25
CA TYR A 415 -20.70 6.36 -3.26
C TYR A 415 -21.17 7.47 -4.18
N GLY A 416 -21.24 8.69 -3.65
CA GLY A 416 -21.51 9.87 -4.48
C GLY A 416 -20.34 10.16 -5.42
N ALA A 417 -20.62 10.68 -6.61
CA ALA A 417 -19.64 11.06 -7.61
C ALA A 417 -18.59 12.05 -7.07
N TYR A 418 -19.00 12.94 -6.17
CA TYR A 418 -18.14 13.97 -5.58
C TYR A 418 -17.54 13.56 -4.24
N SER A 419 -17.75 12.31 -3.78
CA SER A 419 -17.16 11.79 -2.53
C SER A 419 -15.63 11.73 -2.54
N VAL A 420 -15.01 11.84 -3.71
CA VAL A 420 -13.56 11.86 -3.92
C VAL A 420 -12.94 13.27 -3.89
N CYS A 421 -13.78 14.30 -3.79
CA CYS A 421 -13.37 15.70 -3.74
C CYS A 421 -12.98 16.14 -2.32
N SER A 422 -12.31 17.28 -2.18
CA SER A 422 -11.95 17.80 -0.86
C SER A 422 -13.20 18.09 0.00
N PRO A 423 -13.09 18.03 1.35
CA PRO A 423 -14.23 18.35 2.22
C PRO A 423 -14.85 19.72 1.97
N LYS A 424 -14.04 20.72 1.58
CA LYS A 424 -14.53 22.05 1.20
C LYS A 424 -15.39 21.99 -0.06
N GLN A 425 -14.91 21.31 -1.11
CA GLN A 425 -15.65 21.13 -2.36
C GLN A 425 -16.95 20.36 -2.15
N GLN A 426 -16.90 19.27 -1.39
CA GLN A 426 -18.08 18.47 -1.04
C GLN A 426 -19.13 19.31 -0.32
N LEU A 427 -18.72 20.13 0.65
CA LEU A 427 -19.64 21.00 1.39
C LEU A 427 -20.21 22.12 0.50
N SER A 428 -19.38 22.74 -0.33
CA SER A 428 -19.83 23.71 -1.34
C SER A 428 -20.88 23.12 -2.26
N TYR A 429 -20.67 21.90 -2.77
CA TYR A 429 -21.65 21.17 -3.58
C TYR A 429 -23.00 21.03 -2.88
N ALA A 430 -22.98 20.47 -1.66
CA ALA A 430 -24.21 20.21 -0.90
C ALA A 430 -24.94 21.52 -0.53
N MET A 431 -24.20 22.57 -0.17
CA MET A 431 -24.73 23.91 0.07
C MET A 431 -25.37 24.51 -1.18
N ASN A 432 -24.74 24.35 -2.35
CA ASN A 432 -25.30 24.80 -3.62
C ASN A 432 -26.58 24.06 -3.99
N LEU A 433 -26.60 22.74 -3.83
CA LEU A 433 -27.79 21.94 -4.11
C LEU A 433 -28.98 22.38 -3.24
N TYR A 434 -28.74 22.62 -1.94
CA TYR A 434 -29.74 23.21 -1.06
C TYR A 434 -30.19 24.60 -1.54
N TYR A 435 -29.24 25.47 -1.86
CA TYR A 435 -29.52 26.82 -2.35
C TYR A 435 -30.38 26.82 -3.61
N GLU A 436 -30.11 25.95 -4.58
CA GLU A 436 -30.90 25.80 -5.80
C GLU A 436 -32.32 25.30 -5.50
N GLN A 437 -32.46 24.30 -4.64
CA GLN A 437 -33.76 23.79 -4.21
C GLN A 437 -34.60 24.86 -3.50
N GLN A 438 -34.00 25.72 -2.68
CA GLN A 438 -34.70 26.82 -2.01
C GLN A 438 -34.99 27.98 -2.99
N SER A 439 -34.08 28.27 -3.92
CA SER A 439 -34.27 29.28 -4.94
C SER A 439 -35.46 28.95 -5.85
N ALA A 440 -35.60 27.69 -6.25
CA ALA A 440 -36.77 27.20 -6.99
C ALA A 440 -38.09 27.37 -6.22
N LYS A 441 -38.04 27.43 -4.89
CA LYS A 441 -39.18 27.69 -3.99
C LYS A 441 -39.37 29.17 -3.65
N GLY A 442 -38.62 30.07 -4.28
CA GLY A 442 -38.67 31.52 -4.01
C GLY A 442 -37.97 31.96 -2.71
N LYS A 443 -37.14 31.10 -2.11
CA LYS A 443 -36.45 31.34 -0.82
C LYS A 443 -34.93 31.51 -0.96
N GLY A 444 -34.44 31.83 -2.18
CA GLY A 444 -33.00 31.88 -2.48
C GLY A 444 -32.22 32.96 -1.72
N GLN A 445 -32.85 34.11 -1.41
CA GLN A 445 -32.15 35.31 -0.93
C GLN A 445 -31.33 35.10 0.37
N SER A 446 -31.74 34.18 1.24
CA SER A 446 -31.03 33.83 2.48
C SER A 446 -30.49 32.39 2.51
N ALA A 447 -30.76 31.58 1.49
CA ALA A 447 -30.46 30.15 1.51
C ALA A 447 -28.97 29.83 1.39
N CYS A 448 -28.16 30.74 0.83
CA CYS A 448 -26.69 30.58 0.72
C CYS A 448 -25.91 31.17 1.92
N ASN A 449 -26.58 31.59 3.00
CA ASN A 449 -25.86 32.28 4.09
C ASN A 449 -25.11 31.30 5.02
N PHE A 450 -25.77 30.21 5.44
CA PHE A 450 -25.23 29.23 6.39
C PHE A 450 -24.50 29.85 7.59
N ASN A 451 -25.15 30.81 8.27
CA ASN A 451 -24.59 31.59 9.37
C ASN A 451 -23.28 32.33 9.00
N GLY A 452 -23.24 32.86 7.78
CA GLY A 452 -22.09 33.57 7.22
C GLY A 452 -20.99 32.68 6.65
N ALA A 453 -21.11 31.35 6.71
CA ALA A 453 -20.08 30.41 6.24
C ALA A 453 -19.97 30.32 4.71
N ALA A 454 -21.03 30.69 3.98
CA ALA A 454 -21.07 30.64 2.53
C ALA A 454 -21.46 31.98 1.92
N SER A 455 -21.22 32.11 0.62
CA SER A 455 -21.60 33.27 -0.17
C SER A 455 -21.94 32.89 -1.60
N THR A 456 -22.81 33.68 -2.22
CA THR A 456 -23.12 33.53 -3.63
C THR A 456 -21.98 34.06 -4.50
N ARG A 457 -21.81 33.45 -5.67
CA ARG A 457 -20.90 33.91 -6.73
C ARG A 457 -21.52 33.69 -8.09
N THR A 458 -20.94 34.32 -9.12
CA THR A 458 -21.30 34.02 -10.50
C THR A 458 -20.74 32.65 -10.87
N SER A 459 -21.60 31.74 -11.31
CA SER A 459 -21.19 30.41 -11.78
C SER A 459 -20.70 30.46 -13.23
N SER A 460 -19.81 29.54 -13.56
CA SER A 460 -19.37 29.30 -14.93
C SER A 460 -20.21 28.22 -15.57
N SER A 461 -20.64 28.43 -16.82
CA SER A 461 -21.28 27.37 -17.61
C SER A 461 -20.23 26.32 -18.00
N PRO A 462 -20.41 25.05 -17.63
CA PRO A 462 -19.43 24.02 -17.95
C PRO A 462 -19.34 23.80 -19.47
N SER A 463 -18.13 23.57 -19.97
CA SER A 463 -17.86 23.30 -21.39
C SER A 463 -16.81 22.19 -21.54
N GLY A 464 -16.68 21.62 -22.74
CA GLY A 464 -15.70 20.57 -23.02
C GLY A 464 -15.77 19.40 -22.05
N THR A 465 -14.62 19.01 -21.49
CA THR A 465 -14.48 17.92 -20.51
C THR A 465 -15.34 18.14 -19.26
N CYS A 466 -15.43 19.36 -18.74
CA CYS A 466 -16.29 19.66 -17.59
C CYS A 466 -17.76 19.32 -17.87
N SER A 467 -18.26 19.67 -19.06
CA SER A 467 -19.65 19.35 -19.42
C SER A 467 -19.91 17.84 -19.50
N ALA A 468 -18.92 17.04 -19.90
CA ALA A 468 -19.05 15.58 -19.96
C ALA A 468 -19.03 14.97 -18.54
N LEU A 469 -18.04 15.35 -17.73
CA LEU A 469 -17.88 14.87 -16.35
C LEU A 469 -19.10 15.17 -15.47
N LEU A 470 -19.60 16.42 -15.51
CA LEU A 470 -20.78 16.81 -14.73
C LEU A 470 -22.07 16.15 -15.23
N LYS A 471 -22.15 15.81 -16.52
CA LYS A 471 -23.28 15.05 -17.07
C LYS A 471 -23.27 13.61 -16.57
N GLU A 472 -22.10 12.98 -16.47
CA GLU A 472 -21.95 11.64 -15.87
C GLU A 472 -22.30 11.64 -14.39
N ALA A 473 -21.81 12.61 -13.62
CA ALA A 473 -22.12 12.75 -12.19
C ALA A 473 -23.61 13.07 -11.92
N GLY A 474 -24.23 13.85 -12.81
CA GLY A 474 -25.59 14.33 -12.67
C GLY A 474 -25.74 15.42 -11.61
N ILE A 475 -26.90 16.09 -11.60
CA ILE A 475 -27.18 17.22 -10.69
C ILE A 475 -27.11 16.79 -9.23
N SER A 476 -27.69 15.63 -8.91
CA SER A 476 -27.66 15.04 -7.56
C SER A 476 -26.32 14.39 -7.20
N GLY A 477 -25.34 14.37 -8.11
CA GLY A 477 -24.02 13.79 -7.87
C GLY A 477 -24.05 12.29 -7.58
N THR A 478 -25.12 11.59 -7.95
CA THR A 478 -25.32 10.16 -7.69
C THR A 478 -25.00 9.28 -8.91
N GLY A 479 -24.62 9.90 -10.03
CA GLY A 479 -24.19 9.19 -11.23
C GLY A 479 -22.78 8.62 -11.12
N THR A 480 -22.42 7.75 -12.05
CA THR A 480 -21.10 7.11 -12.10
C THR A 480 -20.22 7.82 -13.11
N VAL A 481 -19.13 8.42 -12.63
CA VAL A 481 -18.10 9.01 -13.49
C VAL A 481 -17.09 7.92 -13.86
N THR A 482 -16.94 7.67 -15.16
CA THR A 482 -16.10 6.57 -15.68
C THR A 482 -14.71 7.01 -16.10
N SER A 483 -14.49 8.33 -16.15
CA SER A 483 -13.22 8.93 -16.50
C SER A 483 -12.27 8.94 -15.30
N SER A 484 -11.22 8.11 -15.34
CA SER A 484 -10.11 8.18 -14.37
C SER A 484 -9.02 9.15 -14.87
N PRO A 485 -8.38 9.93 -13.98
CA PRO A 485 -7.28 10.79 -14.38
C PRO A 485 -6.06 9.98 -14.82
N THR A 486 -5.41 10.46 -15.87
CA THR A 486 -4.15 9.92 -16.40
C THR A 486 -2.93 10.75 -15.99
N GLY A 487 -3.12 11.74 -15.13
CA GLY A 487 -2.09 12.66 -14.63
C GLY A 487 -2.41 13.16 -13.22
N VAL A 488 -1.44 13.84 -12.61
CA VAL A 488 -1.62 14.53 -11.32
C VAL A 488 -2.63 15.65 -11.52
N ALA A 489 -3.64 15.76 -10.64
CA ALA A 489 -4.60 16.85 -10.70
C ALA A 489 -3.88 18.20 -10.60
N GLY A 490 -4.34 19.18 -11.38
CA GLY A 490 -3.69 20.46 -11.69
C GLY A 490 -2.74 21.03 -10.63
N ALA A 491 -1.54 21.40 -11.09
CA ALA A 491 -0.58 22.26 -10.40
C ALA A 491 -1.12 23.69 -10.20
N ALA A 492 -2.26 23.84 -9.54
CA ALA A 492 -2.60 25.06 -8.83
C ALA A 492 -1.76 25.07 -7.56
N ALA A 493 -0.99 26.14 -7.36
CA ALA A 493 -0.03 26.29 -6.30
C ALA A 493 -0.54 25.73 -4.96
N VAL A 494 0.12 24.69 -4.46
CA VAL A 494 0.11 24.36 -3.04
C VAL A 494 0.81 25.53 -2.36
N ASP A 495 0.04 26.53 -1.94
CA ASP A 495 0.53 27.52 -0.99
C ASP A 495 0.86 26.75 0.29
N SER A 496 2.15 26.65 0.59
CA SER A 496 2.74 25.95 1.72
C SER A 496 2.46 26.64 3.06
N SER A 497 1.26 27.19 3.25
CA SER A 497 0.87 27.94 4.45
C SER A 497 -0.47 27.53 5.07
N GLY A 498 -1.16 26.54 4.51
CA GLY A 498 -2.32 25.93 5.16
C GLY A 498 -1.90 24.82 6.11
N SER A 499 -1.69 25.12 7.39
CA SER A 499 -1.66 24.09 8.44
C SER A 499 -2.99 23.35 8.44
N ALA A 500 -3.07 22.24 7.71
CA ALA A 500 -4.09 21.24 7.92
C ALA A 500 -3.89 20.74 9.36
N SER A 501 -4.80 21.13 10.24
CA SER A 501 -4.92 20.54 11.55
C SER A 501 -5.24 19.06 11.35
N ALA A 502 -4.20 18.22 11.28
CA ALA A 502 -4.34 16.80 11.40
C ALA A 502 -4.92 16.55 12.80
N SER A 503 -6.22 16.31 12.88
CA SER A 503 -6.79 15.74 14.10
C SER A 503 -6.04 14.43 14.34
N THR A 504 -5.56 14.25 15.57
CA THR A 504 -4.88 13.04 16.02
C THR A 504 -5.87 11.88 16.00
N SER A 505 -6.14 11.33 14.82
CA SER A 505 -6.99 10.15 14.67
C SER A 505 -6.13 8.93 14.98
N GLN A 506 -6.50 8.19 16.02
CA GLN A 506 -5.86 6.93 16.42
C GLN A 506 -6.09 5.79 15.40
N GLY A 507 -6.48 6.12 14.17
CA GLY A 507 -6.89 5.19 13.12
C GLY A 507 -6.05 5.25 11.84
N ALA A 508 -5.07 6.16 11.74
CA ALA A 508 -4.04 6.00 10.71
C ALA A 508 -3.39 4.64 10.92
N ALA A 509 -3.03 3.95 9.84
CA ALA A 509 -2.13 2.81 9.92
C ALA A 509 -0.77 3.35 10.35
N TYR A 510 -0.63 3.74 11.62
CA TYR A 510 0.66 3.73 12.28
C TYR A 510 1.18 2.34 12.02
N MET A 511 2.32 2.29 11.34
CA MET A 511 3.20 1.14 11.26
C MET A 511 3.56 0.77 12.71
N ASN A 512 2.63 0.16 13.42
CA ASN A 512 2.91 -0.50 14.67
C ASN A 512 3.82 -1.64 14.23
N ALA A 513 5.12 -1.49 14.46
CA ALA A 513 5.99 -2.64 14.53
C ALA A 513 5.25 -3.68 15.41
N PRO A 514 5.16 -4.95 14.98
CA PRO A 514 4.55 -5.96 15.83
C PRO A 514 5.20 -5.85 17.21
N GLY A 515 4.39 -5.56 18.24
CA GLY A 515 4.89 -5.53 19.60
C GLY A 515 5.49 -6.91 19.91
N ARG A 516 6.46 -6.97 20.82
CA ARG A 516 7.01 -8.26 21.30
C ARG A 516 5.86 -9.25 21.49
N VAL A 517 5.88 -10.35 20.74
CA VAL A 517 4.85 -11.38 20.82
C VAL A 517 5.00 -12.07 22.19
N THR A 518 4.30 -11.54 23.20
CA THR A 518 4.18 -12.19 24.51
C THR A 518 3.15 -13.30 24.39
N ALA A 519 3.62 -14.54 24.24
CA ALA A 519 2.75 -15.71 24.34
C ALA A 519 2.07 -15.70 25.72
N GLY A 520 0.73 -15.64 25.74
CA GLY A 520 -0.03 -15.63 26.98
C GLY A 520 0.17 -16.93 27.75
N ILE A 521 0.48 -16.83 29.05
CA ILE A 521 0.73 -17.98 29.96
C ILE A 521 -0.39 -19.03 29.92
N GLN A 522 -1.62 -18.63 29.55
CA GLN A 522 -2.76 -19.54 29.42
C GLN A 522 -2.70 -20.45 28.19
N GLN A 523 -2.13 -20.01 27.07
CA GLN A 523 -1.94 -20.88 25.89
C GLN A 523 -0.82 -21.89 26.17
N LEU A 524 0.30 -21.44 26.73
CA LEU A 524 1.40 -22.32 27.13
C LEU A 524 0.97 -23.35 28.19
N GLY A 525 0.14 -22.93 29.15
CA GLY A 525 -0.40 -23.80 30.20
C GLY A 525 -1.33 -24.88 29.65
N LEU A 526 -2.16 -24.56 28.64
CA LEU A 526 -2.99 -25.57 27.99
C LEU A 526 -2.12 -26.59 27.24
N TYR A 527 -1.10 -26.14 26.51
CA TYR A 527 -0.18 -27.01 25.75
C TYR A 527 0.62 -27.97 26.64
N VAL A 528 1.10 -27.50 27.80
CA VAL A 528 1.81 -28.37 28.76
C VAL A 528 0.87 -29.44 29.32
N VAL A 529 -0.39 -29.10 29.59
CA VAL A 529 -1.38 -30.07 30.08
C VAL A 529 -1.73 -31.11 29.01
N THR A 530 -1.92 -30.71 27.75
CA THR A 530 -2.16 -31.67 26.64
C THR A 530 -0.93 -32.52 26.34
N ALA A 531 0.28 -31.95 26.39
CA ALA A 531 1.52 -32.70 26.17
C ALA A 531 1.79 -33.72 27.29
N ILE A 532 1.50 -33.37 28.55
CA ILE A 532 1.58 -34.31 29.70
C ILE A 532 0.50 -35.39 29.58
N ALA A 533 -0.73 -35.04 29.18
CA ALA A 533 -1.80 -36.01 28.98
C ALA A 533 -1.50 -36.97 27.82
N ALA A 534 -0.94 -36.48 26.72
CA ALA A 534 -0.52 -37.31 25.59
C ALA A 534 0.69 -38.19 25.95
N GLY A 535 1.67 -37.66 26.69
CA GLY A 535 2.81 -38.43 27.20
C GLY A 535 2.40 -39.53 28.19
N ALA A 536 1.45 -39.24 29.08
CA ALA A 536 0.90 -40.24 30.00
C ALA A 536 0.07 -41.31 29.27
N GLY A 537 -0.66 -40.93 28.21
CA GLY A 537 -1.39 -41.87 27.35
C GLY A 537 -0.48 -42.83 26.58
N MET A 538 0.70 -42.37 26.15
CA MET A 538 1.70 -43.22 25.47
C MET A 538 2.47 -44.16 26.41
N VAL A 539 2.44 -43.95 27.73
CA VAL A 539 3.02 -44.86 28.73
C VAL A 539 2.00 -45.91 29.19
N LEU A 540 0.72 -45.70 28.91
CA LEU A 540 -0.40 -46.58 29.27
C LEU A 540 -0.92 -47.45 28.11
N LEU A 541 -0.32 -47.32 26.92
CA LEU A 541 -0.44 -48.24 25.77
C LEU A 541 0.90 -48.96 25.59
#